data_AF-A0A932PZY3-F1
#
_entry.id   AF-A0A932PZY3-F1
#
_cell.length_a   1.000
_cell.length_b   1.000
_cell.length_c   1.000
_cell.angle_alpha   90.00
_cell.angle_beta   90.00
_cell.angle_gamma   90.00
#
_symmetry.space_group_name_H-M   'P 1'
#
loop_
_entity.id
_entity.type
_entity.pdbx_description
1 polymer ?
#
loop_
_entity_poly.entity_id
_entity_poly.type
_entity_poly.pdbx_seq_one_letter_code
_entity_poly.pdbx_strand_id
1 'polypeptide(L)'
;MLSLDRDNLVDALKKYGIRFLAGGDESTREMSPPDLIRALAEHRDARLHLALTSLFLAHPDLSACVPEIVDSLTEKARIELQARYMAAVYLQRMWKTRLGYYLGNFRELPDYFSAALRLPSADERFGKAGLDALGEWHAQQSEFSYNHLASYEKALELLIGQLKVESRQYEFASSR
;
A
#
# COMPACT_ATOMS: atom_id res chain seq x y z
N MET A 1 -19.00 15.78 2.32
CA MET A 1 -18.41 14.44 2.20
C MET A 1 -18.18 13.93 3.61
N LEU A 2 -18.90 12.88 4.03
CA LEU A 2 -18.71 12.27 5.35
C LEU A 2 -17.29 11.73 5.40
N SER A 3 -16.41 12.35 6.20
CA SER A 3 -15.12 11.75 6.52
C SER A 3 -15.43 10.42 7.20
N LEU A 4 -15.19 9.31 6.51
CA LEU A 4 -15.22 8.00 7.14
C LEU A 4 -14.24 8.05 8.31
N ASP A 5 -14.72 7.63 9.48
CA ASP A 5 -13.92 7.70 10.68
C ASP A 5 -12.68 6.81 10.53
N ARG A 6 -11.54 7.36 10.96
CA ARG A 6 -10.22 6.73 10.85
C ARG A 6 -10.23 5.31 11.42
N ASP A 7 -10.93 5.12 12.53
CA ASP A 7 -10.97 3.85 13.24
C ASP A 7 -11.72 2.76 12.45
N ASN A 8 -12.76 3.14 11.68
CA ASN A 8 -13.41 2.21 10.74
C ASN A 8 -12.45 1.74 9.63
N LEU A 9 -11.58 2.64 9.13
CA LEU A 9 -10.59 2.28 8.11
C LEU A 9 -9.50 1.37 8.68
N VAL A 10 -9.09 1.61 9.93
CA VAL A 10 -8.15 0.73 10.63
C VAL A 10 -8.77 -0.66 10.84
N ASP A 11 -10.03 -0.74 11.27
CA ASP A 11 -10.71 -2.03 11.45
C ASP A 11 -10.87 -2.78 10.12
N ALA A 12 -11.20 -2.08 9.03
CA ALA A 12 -11.24 -2.67 7.69
C ALA A 12 -9.86 -3.20 7.25
N LEU A 13 -8.79 -2.43 7.47
CA LEU A 13 -7.41 -2.86 7.17
C LEU A 13 -7.00 -4.12 7.97
N LYS A 14 -7.40 -4.22 9.24
CA LYS A 14 -7.12 -5.41 10.07
C LYS A 14 -7.74 -6.69 9.49
N LYS A 15 -8.91 -6.61 8.83
CA LYS A 15 -9.54 -7.75 8.13
C LYS A 15 -8.71 -8.23 6.93
N TYR A 16 -7.99 -7.33 6.28
CA TYR A 16 -6.97 -7.65 5.28
C TYR A 16 -5.60 -7.96 5.89
N GLY A 17 -5.51 -8.23 7.19
CA GLY A 17 -4.26 -8.57 7.84
C GLY A 17 -3.25 -7.41 7.92
N ILE A 18 -3.66 -6.16 7.74
CA ILE A 18 -2.80 -4.99 7.96
C ILE A 18 -3.04 -4.47 9.40
N ARG A 19 -2.11 -4.75 10.32
CA ARG A 19 -2.31 -4.62 11.77
C ARG A 19 -1.30 -3.69 12.47
N PHE A 20 -0.34 -3.11 11.73
CA PHE A 20 0.64 -2.20 12.32
C PHE A 20 0.07 -0.82 12.71
N LEU A 21 -1.19 -0.52 12.39
CA LEU A 21 -1.87 0.69 12.81
C LEU A 21 -2.64 0.46 14.12
N ALA A 22 -2.39 1.33 15.10
CA ALA A 22 -3.15 1.35 16.35
C ALA A 22 -4.49 2.09 16.20
N GLY A 23 -5.46 1.69 17.03
CA GLY A 23 -6.85 2.18 17.03
C GLY A 23 -7.83 1.14 16.48
N GLY A 24 -9.10 1.54 16.36
CA GLY A 24 -10.19 0.64 15.96
C GLY A 24 -10.63 -0.30 17.08
N ASP A 25 -11.93 -0.51 17.19
CA ASP A 25 -12.57 -1.33 18.23
C ASP A 25 -12.94 -2.73 17.73
N GLU A 26 -12.33 -3.18 16.62
CA GLU A 26 -12.72 -4.41 15.91
C GLU A 26 -14.18 -4.39 15.49
N SER A 27 -14.68 -3.19 15.15
CA SER A 27 -16.06 -3.02 14.72
C SER A 27 -16.32 -3.78 13.41
N THR A 28 -17.51 -4.37 13.32
CA THR A 28 -17.83 -5.34 12.27
C THR A 28 -18.08 -4.72 10.91
N ARG A 29 -17.93 -3.40 10.74
CA ARG A 29 -18.33 -2.72 9.49
C ARG A 29 -17.58 -3.35 8.32
N GLU A 30 -18.33 -4.01 7.44
CA GLU A 30 -17.79 -4.55 6.21
C GLU A 30 -17.67 -3.42 5.20
N MET A 31 -16.50 -3.31 4.59
CA MET A 31 -16.22 -2.35 3.55
C MET A 31 -15.77 -3.14 2.32
N SER A 32 -16.39 -2.84 1.18
CA SER A 32 -15.95 -3.42 -0.07
C SER A 32 -14.50 -3.00 -0.35
N PRO A 33 -13.67 -3.83 -1.01
CA PRO A 33 -12.31 -3.44 -1.32
C PRO A 33 -12.20 -2.12 -2.11
N PRO A 34 -13.05 -1.85 -3.13
CA PRO A 34 -13.03 -0.57 -3.82
C PRO A 34 -13.33 0.63 -2.92
N ASP A 35 -14.29 0.50 -2.00
CA ASP A 35 -14.63 1.58 -1.06
C ASP A 35 -13.50 1.81 -0.05
N LEU A 36 -12.82 0.75 0.39
CA LEU A 36 -11.66 0.86 1.27
C LEU A 36 -10.52 1.59 0.59
N ILE A 37 -10.17 1.21 -0.63
CA ILE A 37 -9.08 1.85 -1.38
C ILE A 37 -9.40 3.32 -1.64
N ARG A 38 -10.63 3.64 -2.06
CA ARG A 38 -11.09 5.02 -2.25
C ARG A 38 -10.96 5.82 -0.95
N ALA A 39 -11.52 5.30 0.14
CA ALA A 39 -11.53 5.99 1.42
C ALA A 39 -10.12 6.19 2.01
N LEU A 40 -9.21 5.22 1.82
CA LEU A 40 -7.80 5.35 2.20
C LEU A 40 -7.10 6.44 1.40
N ALA A 41 -7.31 6.50 0.08
CA ALA A 41 -6.69 7.50 -0.79
C ALA A 41 -7.21 8.93 -0.56
N GLU A 42 -8.46 9.08 -0.13
CA GLU A 42 -9.09 10.37 0.16
C GLU A 42 -8.82 10.87 1.59
N HIS A 43 -8.35 10.00 2.49
CA HIS A 43 -8.13 10.37 3.88
C HIS A 43 -6.97 11.40 4.00
N ARG A 44 -6.86 12.04 5.16
CA ARG A 44 -5.77 13.00 5.45
C ARG A 44 -4.69 12.45 6.38
N ASP A 45 -4.85 11.21 6.84
CA ASP A 45 -3.92 10.60 7.80
C ASP A 45 -2.83 9.89 7.02
N ALA A 46 -1.61 10.41 7.10
CA ALA A 46 -0.45 9.87 6.40
C ALA A 46 -0.21 8.39 6.72
N ARG A 47 -0.60 7.90 7.91
CA ARG A 47 -0.45 6.49 8.30
C ARG A 47 -1.43 5.57 7.56
N LEU A 48 -2.61 6.07 7.20
CA LEU A 48 -3.55 5.32 6.34
C LEU A 48 -3.04 5.25 4.90
N HIS A 49 -2.38 6.30 4.40
CA HIS A 49 -1.73 6.26 3.09
C HIS A 49 -0.57 5.25 3.06
N LEU A 50 0.22 5.16 4.14
CA LEU A 50 1.24 4.11 4.29
C LEU A 50 0.62 2.71 4.20
N ALA A 51 -0.50 2.49 4.87
CA ALA A 51 -1.20 1.20 4.84
C ALA A 51 -1.72 0.83 3.45
N LEU A 52 -2.02 1.80 2.59
CA LEU A 52 -2.45 1.53 1.22
C LEU A 52 -1.37 0.81 0.39
N THR A 53 -0.09 1.21 0.52
CA THR A 53 1.02 0.49 -0.11
C THR A 53 1.16 -0.93 0.44
N SER A 54 1.09 -1.10 1.76
CA SER A 54 1.16 -2.43 2.40
C SER A 54 -0.02 -3.33 2.01
N LEU A 55 -1.21 -2.75 1.83
CA LEU A 55 -2.43 -3.46 1.41
C LEU A 55 -2.23 -4.11 0.03
N PHE A 56 -1.70 -3.37 -0.95
CA PHE A 56 -1.43 -3.93 -2.28
C PHE A 56 -0.32 -4.98 -2.28
N LEU A 57 0.71 -4.81 -1.44
CA LEU A 57 1.76 -5.81 -1.30
C LEU A 57 1.23 -7.12 -0.71
N ALA A 58 0.35 -7.05 0.29
CA ALA A 58 -0.24 -8.22 0.94
C ALA A 58 -1.38 -8.85 0.13
N HIS A 59 -2.13 -8.05 -0.63
CA HIS A 59 -3.29 -8.50 -1.43
C HIS A 59 -3.20 -7.99 -2.88
N PRO A 60 -2.33 -8.57 -3.73
CA PRO A 60 -2.16 -8.10 -5.10
C PRO A 60 -3.43 -8.19 -5.97
N ASP A 61 -4.37 -9.07 -5.64
CA ASP A 61 -5.64 -9.22 -6.36
C ASP A 61 -6.51 -7.96 -6.30
N LEU A 62 -6.33 -7.12 -5.28
CA LEU A 62 -7.03 -5.84 -5.17
C LEU A 62 -6.60 -4.83 -6.24
N SER A 63 -5.49 -5.08 -6.97
CA SER A 63 -5.06 -4.26 -8.10
C SER A 63 -6.11 -4.14 -9.20
N ALA A 64 -7.00 -5.14 -9.36
CA ALA A 64 -7.99 -5.16 -10.44
C ALA A 64 -8.94 -3.96 -10.43
N CYS A 65 -9.25 -3.40 -9.25
CA CYS A 65 -10.16 -2.26 -9.12
C CYS A 65 -9.47 -0.89 -9.21
N VAL A 66 -8.13 -0.84 -9.24
CA VAL A 66 -7.37 0.41 -9.19
C VAL A 66 -7.64 1.35 -10.37
N PRO A 67 -7.67 0.88 -11.65
CA PRO A 67 -7.94 1.77 -12.77
C PRO A 67 -9.30 2.48 -12.65
N GLU A 68 -10.35 1.74 -12.33
CA GLU A 68 -11.71 2.29 -12.19
C GLU A 68 -11.83 3.29 -11.02
N ILE A 69 -11.14 3.02 -9.90
CA ILE A 69 -11.18 3.91 -8.74
C ILE A 69 -10.50 5.24 -9.07
N VAL A 70 -9.32 5.21 -9.72
CA VAL A 70 -8.54 6.39 -10.08
C VAL A 70 -9.34 7.40 -10.91
N ASP A 71 -10.19 6.92 -11.82
CA ASP A 71 -11.03 7.77 -12.66
C ASP A 71 -12.12 8.51 -11.86
N SER A 72 -12.57 7.94 -10.74
CA SER A 72 -13.61 8.51 -9.88
C SER A 72 -13.10 9.47 -8.80
N LEU A 73 -11.79 9.55 -8.59
CA LEU A 73 -11.19 10.30 -7.49
C LEU A 73 -10.99 11.79 -7.80
N THR A 74 -10.98 12.59 -6.73
CA THR A 74 -10.43 13.96 -6.79
C THR A 74 -8.95 13.92 -7.16
N GLU A 75 -8.42 14.99 -7.74
CA GLU A 75 -7.04 15.02 -8.23
C GLU A 75 -6.01 14.64 -7.14
N LYS A 76 -6.16 15.21 -5.93
CA LYS A 76 -5.27 14.90 -4.81
C LYS A 76 -5.31 13.42 -4.42
N ALA A 77 -6.51 12.84 -4.32
CA ALA A 77 -6.67 11.44 -3.94
C ALA A 77 -6.19 10.50 -5.07
N ARG A 78 -6.38 10.88 -6.33
CA ARG A 78 -5.85 10.18 -7.51
C ARG A 78 -4.33 10.14 -7.48
N ILE A 79 -3.66 11.27 -7.26
CA ILE A 79 -2.20 11.35 -7.13
C ILE A 79 -1.72 10.42 -6.00
N GLU A 80 -2.36 10.47 -4.83
CA GLU A 80 -1.99 9.63 -3.70
C GLU A 80 -2.20 8.13 -4.02
N LEU A 81 -3.33 7.75 -4.63
CA LEU A 81 -3.58 6.35 -5.00
C LEU A 81 -2.56 5.86 -6.03
N GLN A 82 -2.31 6.63 -7.09
CA GLN A 82 -1.32 6.29 -8.12
C GLN A 82 0.08 6.14 -7.52
N ALA A 83 0.47 7.07 -6.65
CA ALA A 83 1.73 7.01 -5.92
C ALA A 83 1.85 5.73 -5.09
N ARG A 84 0.87 5.46 -4.22
CA ARG A 84 0.92 4.31 -3.30
C ARG A 84 0.85 2.97 -4.02
N TYR A 85 0.08 2.91 -5.10
CA TYR A 85 0.00 1.74 -5.96
C TYR A 85 1.33 1.49 -6.69
N MET A 86 1.88 2.50 -7.36
CA MET A 86 3.16 2.36 -8.08
C MET A 86 4.31 2.06 -7.12
N ALA A 87 4.30 2.63 -5.92
CA ALA A 87 5.25 2.26 -4.87
C ALA A 87 5.16 0.76 -4.53
N ALA A 88 3.95 0.21 -4.40
CA ALA A 88 3.77 -1.22 -4.18
C ALA A 88 4.29 -2.06 -5.35
N VAL A 89 4.03 -1.67 -6.60
CA VAL A 89 4.56 -2.32 -7.82
C VAL A 89 6.09 -2.39 -7.77
N TYR A 90 6.76 -1.25 -7.56
CA TYR A 90 8.23 -1.20 -7.53
C TYR A 90 8.81 -1.96 -6.33
N LEU A 91 8.24 -1.79 -5.13
CA LEU A 91 8.69 -2.49 -3.93
C LEU A 91 8.52 -4.00 -4.07
N GLN A 92 7.45 -4.47 -4.71
CA GLN A 92 7.23 -5.90 -4.94
C GLN A 92 8.32 -6.50 -5.83
N ARG A 93 8.78 -5.76 -6.85
CA ARG A 93 9.91 -6.17 -7.71
C ARG A 93 11.22 -6.22 -6.93
N MET A 94 11.52 -5.16 -6.18
CA MET A 94 12.76 -5.03 -5.40
C MET A 94 12.88 -6.09 -4.31
N TRP A 95 11.76 -6.43 -3.67
CA TRP A 95 11.72 -7.27 -2.48
C TRP A 95 11.06 -8.64 -2.71
N LYS A 96 10.95 -9.06 -3.97
CA LYS A 96 10.23 -10.28 -4.38
C LYS A 96 10.56 -11.50 -3.51
N THR A 97 11.84 -11.80 -3.33
CA THR A 97 12.30 -12.94 -2.53
C THR A 97 11.88 -12.84 -1.06
N ARG A 98 12.04 -11.66 -0.45
CA ARG A 98 11.72 -11.45 0.96
C ARG A 98 10.21 -11.46 1.21
N LEU A 99 9.44 -10.85 0.32
CA LEU A 99 7.98 -10.93 0.35
C LEU A 99 7.53 -12.38 0.18
N GLY A 100 8.16 -13.14 -0.73
CA GLY A 100 7.79 -14.53 -1.00
C GLY A 100 8.01 -15.45 0.20
N TYR A 101 9.01 -15.16 1.02
CA TYR A 101 9.25 -15.88 2.28
C TYR A 101 8.08 -15.74 3.26
N TYR A 102 7.49 -14.54 3.38
CA TYR A 102 6.44 -14.27 4.37
C TYR A 102 5.01 -14.44 3.83
N LEU A 103 4.78 -14.08 2.57
CA LEU A 103 3.46 -14.08 1.93
C LEU A 103 3.23 -15.32 1.06
N GLY A 104 4.25 -16.17 0.87
CA GLY A 104 4.20 -17.31 -0.03
C GLY A 104 4.22 -16.89 -1.49
N ASN A 105 3.57 -17.67 -2.35
CA ASN A 105 3.45 -17.32 -3.75
C ASN A 105 2.37 -16.25 -3.93
N PHE A 106 2.72 -15.13 -4.55
CA PHE A 106 1.81 -14.01 -4.79
C PHE A 106 1.85 -13.60 -6.26
N ARG A 107 0.73 -13.05 -6.74
CA ARG A 107 0.64 -12.50 -8.09
C ARG A 107 1.44 -11.20 -8.18
N GLU A 108 2.16 -11.04 -9.28
CA GLU A 108 2.82 -9.78 -9.57
C GLU A 108 1.80 -8.67 -9.85
N LEU A 109 1.99 -7.52 -9.19
CA LEU A 109 1.19 -6.32 -9.39
C LEU A 109 1.44 -5.79 -10.82
N PRO A 110 0.38 -5.54 -11.60
CA PRO A 110 0.52 -4.98 -12.93
C PRO A 110 0.94 -3.51 -12.89
N ASP A 111 1.80 -3.11 -13.82
CA ASP A 111 2.16 -1.72 -14.01
C ASP A 111 1.08 -1.00 -14.83
N TYR A 112 0.25 -0.19 -14.16
CA TYR A 112 -0.81 0.58 -14.82
C TYR A 112 -0.41 1.99 -15.20
N PHE A 113 0.60 2.57 -14.53
CA PHE A 113 0.78 4.02 -14.53
C PHE A 113 2.18 4.49 -14.88
N SER A 114 3.22 3.64 -14.93
CA SER A 114 4.59 4.12 -15.20
C SER A 114 4.69 4.94 -16.49
N ALA A 115 4.09 4.45 -17.58
CA ALA A 115 4.08 5.15 -18.87
C ALA A 115 3.35 6.50 -18.79
N ALA A 116 2.16 6.54 -18.16
CA ALA A 116 1.36 7.75 -18.05
C ALA A 116 2.04 8.82 -17.16
N LEU A 117 2.72 8.37 -16.10
CA LEU A 117 3.46 9.22 -15.17
C LEU A 117 4.89 9.55 -15.66
N ARG A 118 5.30 9.01 -16.81
CA ARG A 118 6.66 9.12 -17.38
C ARG A 118 7.75 8.62 -16.41
N LEU A 119 7.45 7.55 -15.69
CA LEU A 119 8.35 6.87 -14.77
C LEU A 119 9.05 5.69 -15.48
N PRO A 120 10.24 5.27 -15.00
CA PRO A 120 10.84 4.00 -15.41
C PRO A 120 9.90 2.80 -15.19
N SER A 121 10.01 1.81 -16.06
CA SER A 121 9.26 0.55 -15.94
C SER A 121 9.63 -0.19 -14.64
N ALA A 122 8.67 -0.93 -14.08
CA ALA A 122 8.89 -1.74 -12.88
C ALA A 122 9.97 -2.82 -13.03
N ASP A 123 10.26 -3.26 -14.26
CA ASP A 123 11.29 -4.26 -14.52
C ASP A 123 12.70 -3.65 -14.63
N GLU A 124 12.80 -2.33 -14.81
CA GLU A 124 14.08 -1.65 -14.88
C GLU A 124 14.76 -1.62 -13.51
N ARG A 125 15.99 -2.16 -13.44
CA ARG A 125 16.77 -2.27 -12.19
C ARG A 125 15.96 -2.82 -11.02
N PHE A 126 15.12 -3.82 -11.30
CA PHE A 126 14.25 -4.47 -10.32
C PHE A 126 13.31 -3.50 -9.59
N GLY A 127 12.89 -2.42 -10.24
CA GLY A 127 11.96 -1.43 -9.68
C GLY A 127 12.64 -0.28 -8.92
N LYS A 128 13.94 -0.36 -8.63
CA LYS A 128 14.64 0.69 -7.87
C LYS A 128 14.61 2.05 -8.58
N ALA A 129 14.91 2.07 -9.87
CA ALA A 129 14.91 3.31 -10.65
C ALA A 129 13.54 3.97 -10.67
N GLY A 130 12.48 3.15 -10.82
CA GLY A 130 11.10 3.60 -10.77
C GLY A 130 10.70 4.14 -9.40
N LEU A 131 11.10 3.49 -8.31
CA LEU A 131 10.80 3.95 -6.96
C LEU A 131 11.46 5.29 -6.62
N ASP A 132 12.72 5.47 -7.00
CA ASP A 132 13.45 6.73 -6.82
C ASP A 132 12.74 7.86 -7.60
N ALA A 133 12.47 7.64 -8.89
CA ALA A 133 11.77 8.60 -9.74
C ALA A 133 10.34 8.90 -9.27
N LEU A 134 9.64 7.92 -8.70
CA LEU A 134 8.30 8.09 -8.13
C LEU A 134 8.32 8.99 -6.90
N GLY A 135 9.37 8.89 -6.07
CA GLY A 135 9.56 9.78 -4.93
C GLY A 135 9.68 11.24 -5.37
N GLU A 136 10.47 11.50 -6.42
CA GLU A 136 10.62 12.82 -7.02
C GLU A 136 9.32 13.32 -7.67
N TRP A 137 8.66 12.46 -8.45
CA TRP A 137 7.38 12.78 -9.07
C TRP A 137 6.33 13.17 -8.03
N HIS A 138 6.17 12.40 -6.95
CA HIS A 138 5.18 12.68 -5.91
C HIS A 138 5.51 13.96 -5.13
N ALA A 139 6.81 14.25 -4.91
CA ALA A 139 7.24 15.51 -4.32
C ALA A 139 6.86 16.73 -5.18
N GLN A 140 6.94 16.62 -6.50
CA GLN A 140 6.52 17.69 -7.43
C GLN A 140 5.01 17.94 -7.42
N GLN A 141 4.21 16.94 -7.04
CA GLN A 141 2.76 17.07 -6.89
C GLN A 141 2.34 17.66 -5.53
N SER A 142 3.26 17.73 -4.57
CA SER A 142 2.96 18.10 -3.19
C SER A 142 3.33 19.54 -2.90
N GLU A 143 2.47 20.26 -2.17
CA GLU A 143 2.75 21.64 -1.73
C GLU A 143 3.87 21.72 -0.69
N PHE A 144 4.16 20.61 0.00
CA PHE A 144 5.12 20.55 1.10
C PHE A 144 6.28 19.61 0.78
N SER A 145 7.48 20.00 1.20
CA SER A 145 8.66 19.13 1.12
C SER A 145 8.50 17.94 2.06
N TYR A 146 8.15 16.78 1.50
CA TYR A 146 8.00 15.52 2.21
C TYR A 146 8.87 14.45 1.56
N ASN A 147 9.52 13.61 2.36
CA ASN A 147 10.32 12.50 1.83
C ASN A 147 9.41 11.31 1.49
N HIS A 148 8.81 11.36 0.29
CA HIS A 148 7.89 10.32 -0.19
C HIS A 148 8.57 8.96 -0.32
N LEU A 149 9.82 8.92 -0.80
CA LEU A 149 10.60 7.69 -0.94
C LEU A 149 10.72 6.95 0.41
N ALA A 150 11.17 7.65 1.45
CA ALA A 150 11.29 7.09 2.78
C ALA A 150 9.93 6.60 3.32
N SER A 151 8.84 7.26 2.94
CA SER A 151 7.49 6.82 3.33
C SER A 151 7.11 5.49 2.66
N TYR A 152 7.45 5.27 1.40
CA TYR A 152 7.17 4.00 0.71
C TYR A 152 7.97 2.85 1.31
N GLU A 153 9.26 3.08 1.54
CA GLU A 153 10.13 2.12 2.21
C GLU A 153 9.59 1.80 3.61
N LYS A 154 9.09 2.81 4.32
CA LYS A 154 8.51 2.62 5.65
C LYS A 154 7.27 1.72 5.64
N ALA A 155 6.41 1.84 4.62
CA ALA A 155 5.25 0.96 4.48
C ALA A 155 5.64 -0.51 4.33
N LEU A 156 6.69 -0.80 3.56
CA LEU A 156 7.25 -2.15 3.45
C LEU A 156 7.87 -2.63 4.77
N GLU A 157 8.67 -1.78 5.42
CA GLU A 157 9.29 -2.13 6.70
C GLU A 157 8.26 -2.51 7.76
N LEU A 158 7.17 -1.74 7.87
CA LEU A 158 6.09 -2.00 8.81
C LEU A 158 5.39 -3.33 8.51
N LEU A 159 5.08 -3.59 7.23
CA LEU A 159 4.48 -4.86 6.80
C LEU A 159 5.39 -6.05 7.14
N ILE A 160 6.66 -5.99 6.75
CA ILE A 160 7.61 -7.06 7.03
C ILE A 160 7.86 -7.24 8.53
N GLY A 161 7.89 -6.14 9.29
CA GLY A 161 8.01 -6.16 10.74
C GLY A 161 6.85 -6.91 11.38
N GLN A 162 5.62 -6.63 10.93
CA GLN A 162 4.43 -7.34 11.36
C GLN A 162 4.49 -8.84 11.02
N LEU A 163 4.76 -9.19 9.76
CA LEU A 163 4.82 -10.58 9.29
C LEU A 163 5.87 -11.41 10.05
N LYS A 164 7.00 -10.80 10.44
CA LYS A 164 8.02 -11.44 11.29
C LYS A 164 7.52 -11.78 12.69
N VAL A 165 6.72 -10.91 13.29
CA VAL A 165 6.15 -11.16 14.63
C VAL A 165 5.14 -12.30 14.54
N GLU A 166 4.28 -12.28 13.52
CA GLU A 166 3.27 -13.31 13.28
C GLU A 166 3.88 -14.69 12.98
N SER A 167 4.94 -14.75 12.15
CA SER A 167 5.62 -16.03 11.83
C SER A 167 6.26 -16.68 13.07
N ARG A 168 6.90 -15.88 13.93
CA ARG A 168 7.50 -16.37 15.18
C ARG A 168 6.44 -16.92 16.14
N GLN A 169 5.31 -16.24 16.26
CA GLN A 169 4.21 -16.69 17.12
C GLN A 169 3.67 -18.05 16.66
N TYR A 170 3.62 -18.31 15.34
CA TYR A 170 3.16 -19.57 14.78
C TYR A 170 4.13 -20.75 15.06
N GLU A 171 5.44 -20.52 14.97
CA GLU A 171 6.48 -21.51 15.29
C GLU A 171 6.45 -21.94 16.77
N PHE A 172 6.23 -20.99 17.69
CA PHE A 172 6.12 -21.29 19.13
C PHE A 172 4.81 -22.02 19.47
N ALA A 173 3.71 -21.72 18.79
CA ALA A 173 2.42 -22.38 19.02
C ALA A 173 2.39 -23.82 18.48
N SER A 174 3.11 -24.10 17.39
CA SER A 174 3.17 -25.44 16.75
C SER A 174 4.16 -26.41 17.42
N SER A 175 4.95 -25.94 18.38
CA SER A 175 5.95 -26.73 19.12
C SER A 175 5.50 -27.15 20.53
N ARG A 176 4.20 -27.02 20.83
CA ARG A 176 3.55 -27.44 22.09
C ARG A 176 2.48 -28.47 21.81
#